data_AF-A0A377I1B6-F1
#
_entry.id   AF-A0A377I1B6-F1
#
_cell.length_a   1.000
_cell.length_b   1.000
_cell.length_c   1.000
_cell.angle_alpha   90.00
_cell.angle_beta   90.00
_cell.angle_gamma   90.00
#
_symmetry.space_group_name_H-M   'P 1'
#
loop_
_entity.id
_entity.type
_entity.pdbx_description
1 polymer ?
#
loop_
_entity_poly.entity_id
_entity_poly.type
_entity_poly.pdbx_seq_one_letter_code
_entity_poly.pdbx_strand_id
1 'polypeptide(L)'
;MQKSLSELAFEKEIIKSLDDNGWHYRPDLSHSTEEKLLSNWREVLNRQNVERLKDTPLTDEEFDQIKSQVFAINSPLEAARFLSTGQVIISREINGQKTDLILECFWSHDVAGGKNSYEVVNQITRKKNRATGKITVLM
;
A
#
# COMPACT_ATOMS: atom_id res chain seq x y z
N MET A 1 21.05 -10.59 -14.28
CA MET A 1 20.43 -10.75 -15.61
C MET A 1 20.23 -9.35 -16.19
N GLN A 2 20.85 -9.07 -17.34
CA GLN A 2 20.67 -7.81 -18.05
C GLN A 2 19.37 -7.92 -18.86
N LYS A 3 18.38 -7.06 -18.58
CA LYS A 3 17.12 -7.03 -19.34
C LYS A 3 17.42 -6.71 -20.80
N SER A 4 16.72 -7.38 -21.71
CA SER A 4 16.83 -7.09 -23.14
C SER A 4 16.22 -5.71 -23.43
N LEU A 5 16.69 -5.04 -24.49
CA LEU A 5 16.16 -3.73 -24.89
C LEU A 5 14.65 -3.78 -25.18
N SER A 6 14.13 -4.93 -25.64
CA SER A 6 12.71 -5.14 -25.89
C SER A 6 11.90 -5.23 -24.60
N GLU A 7 12.39 -5.90 -23.55
CA GLU A 7 11.72 -5.94 -22.25
C GLU A 7 11.61 -4.57 -21.60
N LEU A 8 12.64 -3.73 -21.75
CA LEU A 8 12.63 -2.36 -21.23
C LEU A 8 11.69 -1.44 -22.00
N ALA A 9 11.60 -1.60 -23.33
CA ALA A 9 10.65 -0.84 -24.14
C ALA A 9 9.20 -1.24 -23.79
N PHE A 10 8.94 -2.53 -23.67
CA PHE A 10 7.63 -3.07 -23.30
C PHE A 10 7.19 -2.63 -21.88
N GLU A 11 8.10 -2.68 -20.90
CA GLU A 11 7.83 -2.20 -19.53
C GLU A 11 7.44 -0.71 -19.52
N LYS A 12 8.12 0.12 -20.31
CA LYS A 12 7.80 1.55 -20.44
C LYS A 12 6.45 1.78 -21.09
N GLU A 13 6.10 1.00 -22.12
CA GLU A 13 4.78 1.10 -22.78
C GLU A 13 3.64 0.72 -21.83
N ILE A 14 3.84 -0.31 -21.00
CA ILE A 14 2.84 -0.70 -19.99
C ILE A 14 2.70 0.40 -18.92
N ILE A 15 3.80 0.91 -18.39
CA ILE A 15 3.75 1.97 -17.36
C ILE A 15 3.02 3.20 -17.91
N LYS A 16 3.33 3.60 -19.15
CA LYS A 16 2.66 4.72 -19.81
C LYS A 16 1.17 4.46 -19.99
N SER A 17 0.80 3.27 -20.47
CA SER A 17 -0.60 2.90 -20.65
C SER A 17 -1.37 2.92 -19.32
N LEU A 18 -0.75 2.47 -18.22
CA LEU A 18 -1.36 2.53 -16.88
C LEU A 18 -1.56 3.98 -16.42
N ASP A 19 -0.55 4.84 -16.58
CA ASP A 19 -0.63 6.27 -16.24
C ASP A 19 -1.74 6.99 -17.01
N ASP A 20 -1.87 6.71 -18.30
CA ASP A 20 -2.95 7.20 -19.16
C ASP A 20 -4.35 6.71 -18.70
N ASN A 21 -4.42 5.63 -17.92
CA ASN A 21 -5.66 5.03 -17.38
C ASN A 21 -5.90 5.33 -15.88
N GLY A 22 -5.25 6.37 -15.34
CA GLY A 22 -5.51 6.84 -13.97
C GLY A 22 -4.66 6.16 -12.89
N TRP A 23 -3.63 5.43 -13.27
CA TRP A 23 -2.67 4.82 -12.35
C TRP A 23 -1.38 5.63 -12.27
N HIS A 24 -1.12 6.30 -11.16
CA HIS A 24 0.03 7.19 -11.06
C HIS A 24 1.35 6.42 -10.95
N TYR A 25 2.23 6.60 -11.94
CA TYR A 25 3.57 6.03 -11.86
C TYR A 25 4.44 6.75 -10.82
N ARG A 26 5.03 5.99 -9.88
CA ARG A 26 5.89 6.48 -8.79
C ARG A 26 7.34 6.06 -9.02
N PRO A 27 8.12 6.79 -9.84
CA PRO A 27 9.53 6.49 -10.08
C PRO A 27 10.38 6.64 -8.81
N ASP A 28 9.95 7.47 -7.86
CA ASP A 28 10.62 7.71 -6.58
C ASP A 28 10.53 6.50 -5.62
N LEU A 29 9.50 5.66 -5.78
CA LEU A 29 9.32 4.41 -5.05
C LEU A 29 9.80 3.19 -5.85
N SER A 30 10.08 3.37 -7.14
CA SER A 30 10.62 2.32 -7.99
C SER A 30 12.08 2.03 -7.65
N HIS A 31 12.52 0.78 -7.79
CA HIS A 31 13.85 0.33 -7.37
C HIS A 31 14.14 0.50 -5.86
N SER A 32 13.12 0.82 -5.06
CA SER A 32 13.27 1.03 -3.62
C SER A 32 13.09 -0.26 -2.81
N THR A 33 13.28 -0.15 -1.50
CA THR A 33 13.12 -1.27 -0.58
C THR A 33 11.69 -1.36 -0.05
N GLU A 34 11.34 -2.52 0.47
CA GLU A 34 10.04 -2.74 1.12
C GLU A 34 9.76 -1.74 2.24
N GLU A 35 10.78 -1.35 3.01
CA GLU A 35 10.63 -0.36 4.07
C GLU A 35 10.18 1.01 3.53
N LYS A 36 10.64 1.41 2.34
CA LYS A 36 10.22 2.66 1.70
C LYS A 36 8.77 2.60 1.24
N LEU A 37 8.32 1.45 0.73
CA LEU A 37 6.92 1.24 0.37
C LEU A 37 6.01 1.29 1.60
N LEU A 38 6.42 0.63 2.69
CA LEU A 38 5.68 0.68 3.95
C LEU A 38 5.62 2.09 4.52
N SER A 39 6.69 2.87 4.39
CA SER A 39 6.67 4.29 4.75
C SER A 39 5.68 5.09 3.91
N ASN A 40 5.67 4.91 2.58
CA ASN A 40 4.68 5.56 1.71
C ASN A 40 3.24 5.15 2.09
N TRP A 41 3.01 3.87 2.37
CA TRP A 41 1.71 3.39 2.79
C TRP A 41 1.25 4.01 4.11
N ARG A 42 2.15 4.17 5.09
CA ARG A 42 1.85 4.90 6.34
C ARG A 42 1.45 6.35 6.07
N GLU A 43 2.13 7.04 5.17
CA GLU A 43 1.77 8.41 4.78
C GLU A 43 0.39 8.49 4.13
N VAL A 44 0.07 7.54 3.26
CA VAL A 44 -1.26 7.42 2.64
C VAL A 44 -2.34 7.19 3.70
N LEU A 45 -2.11 6.25 4.63
CA LEU A 45 -3.03 5.98 5.73
C LEU A 45 -3.25 7.20 6.63
N ASN A 46 -2.18 7.91 7.00
CA ASN A 46 -2.25 9.15 7.78
C ASN A 46 -3.09 10.21 7.07
N ARG A 47 -2.83 10.42 5.77
CA ARG A 47 -3.54 11.43 4.96
C ARG A 47 -5.02 11.10 4.81
N GLN A 48 -5.36 9.85 4.51
CA GLN A 48 -6.74 9.45 4.24
C GLN A 48 -7.58 9.28 5.51
N ASN A 49 -6.95 9.00 6.65
CA ASN A 49 -7.63 8.80 7.93
C ASN A 49 -7.43 9.98 8.90
N VAL A 50 -7.05 11.16 8.43
CA VAL A 50 -6.75 12.34 9.27
C VAL A 50 -7.86 12.66 10.28
N GLU A 51 -9.12 12.59 9.86
CA GLU A 51 -10.29 12.84 10.72
C GLU A 51 -10.43 11.77 11.82
N ARG A 52 -10.18 10.50 11.49
CA ARG A 52 -10.26 9.36 12.43
C ARG A 52 -9.09 9.35 13.40
N LEU A 53 -7.95 9.80 12.93
CA LEU A 53 -6.72 9.94 13.70
C LEU A 53 -6.71 11.22 14.55
N LYS A 54 -7.70 12.11 14.40
CA LYS A 54 -7.78 13.41 15.09
C LYS A 54 -6.48 14.21 14.93
N ASP A 55 -6.01 14.32 13.68
CA ASP A 55 -4.77 15.01 13.30
C ASP A 55 -3.49 14.47 13.97
N THR A 56 -3.56 13.30 14.61
CA THR A 56 -2.43 12.65 15.28
C THR A 56 -1.94 11.47 14.45
N PRO A 57 -0.78 11.57 13.78
CA PRO A 57 -0.29 10.51 12.90
C PRO A 57 -0.09 9.20 13.65
N LEU A 58 -0.14 8.10 12.90
CA LEU A 58 0.12 6.76 13.42
C LEU A 58 1.48 6.69 14.09
N THR A 59 1.56 6.06 15.26
CA THR A 59 2.82 5.66 15.89
C THR A 59 3.41 4.41 15.21
N ASP A 60 4.65 4.07 15.53
CA ASP A 60 5.27 2.85 15.00
C ASP A 60 4.54 1.59 15.49
N GLU A 61 4.13 1.58 16.75
CA GLU A 61 3.36 0.48 17.35
C GLU A 61 1.97 0.32 16.71
N GLU A 62 1.28 1.43 16.44
CA GLU A 62 -0.01 1.41 15.75
C GLU A 62 0.14 0.90 14.32
N PHE A 63 1.18 1.34 13.62
CA PHE A 63 1.46 0.87 12.27
C PHE A 63 1.87 -0.62 12.25
N ASP A 64 2.56 -1.11 13.27
CA ASP A 64 2.87 -2.53 13.44
C ASP A 64 1.60 -3.39 13.66
N GLN A 65 0.60 -2.87 14.38
CA GLN A 65 -0.71 -3.53 14.51
C GLN A 65 -1.42 -3.65 13.15
N ILE A 66 -1.36 -2.60 12.32
CA ILE A 66 -1.93 -2.62 10.96
C ILE A 66 -1.21 -3.65 10.10
N LYS A 67 0.13 -3.62 10.05
CA LYS A 67 0.94 -4.59 9.29
C LYS A 67 0.64 -6.02 9.72
N SER A 68 0.53 -6.27 11.02
CA SER A 68 0.24 -7.61 11.55
C SER A 68 -1.11 -8.13 11.06
N GLN A 69 -2.15 -7.29 11.02
CA GLN A 69 -3.47 -7.67 10.50
C GLN A 69 -3.43 -7.95 9.00
N VAL A 70 -2.80 -7.07 8.21
CA VAL A 70 -2.74 -7.21 6.75
C VAL A 70 -1.85 -8.38 6.33
N PHE A 71 -0.72 -8.61 7.00
CA PHE A 71 0.18 -9.72 6.71
C PHE A 71 -0.31 -11.07 7.23
N ALA A 72 -1.29 -11.09 8.13
CA ALA A 72 -1.95 -12.32 8.56
C ALA A 72 -2.91 -12.90 7.51
N ILE A 73 -3.22 -12.14 6.44
CA ILE A 73 -4.06 -12.59 5.34
C ILE A 73 -3.26 -13.61 4.51
N ASN A 74 -3.64 -14.89 4.58
CA ASN A 74 -2.87 -15.99 4.00
C ASN A 74 -3.63 -16.73 2.90
N SER A 75 -4.88 -16.35 2.60
CA SER A 75 -5.67 -16.96 1.53
C SER A 75 -6.39 -15.92 0.65
N PRO A 76 -6.65 -16.22 -0.64
CA PRO A 76 -7.44 -15.36 -1.51
C PRO A 76 -8.84 -15.05 -0.96
N LEU A 77 -9.45 -15.98 -0.23
CA LEU A 77 -10.75 -15.79 0.40
C LEU A 77 -10.69 -14.77 1.54
N GLU A 78 -9.66 -14.83 2.38
CA GLU A 78 -9.43 -13.83 3.42
C GLU A 78 -9.11 -12.47 2.83
N ALA A 79 -8.31 -12.43 1.76
CA ALA A 79 -8.02 -11.19 1.03
C ALA A 79 -9.30 -10.58 0.46
N ALA A 80 -10.17 -11.38 -0.16
CA ALA A 80 -11.46 -10.91 -0.67
C ALA A 80 -12.38 -10.36 0.44
N ARG A 81 -12.40 -11.02 1.61
CA ARG A 81 -13.14 -10.54 2.80
C ARG A 81 -12.53 -9.25 3.36
N PHE A 82 -11.21 -9.14 3.38
CA PHE A 82 -10.55 -7.92 3.82
C PHE A 82 -10.85 -6.76 2.86
N LEU A 83 -10.83 -6.99 1.55
CA LEU A 83 -11.14 -5.97 0.55
C LEU A 83 -12.62 -5.55 0.55
N SER A 84 -13.54 -6.39 1.04
CA SER A 84 -14.96 -5.99 1.12
C SER A 84 -15.21 -4.98 2.22
N THR A 85 -14.54 -5.10 3.37
CA THR A 85 -14.62 -4.11 4.46
C THR A 85 -13.62 -2.98 4.29
N GLY A 86 -12.41 -3.30 3.82
CA GLY A 86 -11.30 -2.38 3.62
C GLY A 86 -10.81 -1.71 4.90
N GLN A 87 -11.07 -2.31 6.06
CA GLN A 87 -10.85 -1.68 7.37
C GLN A 87 -9.94 -2.52 8.26
N VAL A 88 -9.18 -1.83 9.13
CA VAL A 88 -8.37 -2.41 10.20
C VAL A 88 -8.73 -1.76 11.53
N ILE A 89 -8.53 -2.48 12.63
CA ILE A 89 -8.77 -1.96 13.98
C ILE A 89 -7.41 -1.82 14.66
N ILE A 90 -7.09 -0.62 15.14
CA ILE A 90 -5.90 -0.40 15.98
C ILE A 90 -6.34 0.01 17.36
N SER A 91 -5.54 -0.35 18.36
CA SER A 91 -5.69 0.19 19.70
C SER A 91 -4.67 1.30 19.92
N ARG A 92 -5.17 2.50 20.20
CA ARG A 92 -4.39 3.68 20.54
C ARG A 92 -4.41 3.90 22.05
N GLU A 93 -3.24 4.06 22.65
CA GLU A 93 -3.10 4.39 24.07
C GLU A 93 -2.66 5.84 24.25
N ILE A 94 -3.46 6.63 24.96
CA ILE A 94 -3.13 8.01 25.33
C ILE A 94 -3.31 8.15 26.83
N ASN A 95 -2.26 8.56 27.54
CA ASN A 95 -2.29 8.76 29.00
C ASN A 95 -2.80 7.54 29.78
N GLY A 96 -2.47 6.32 29.33
CA GLY A 96 -2.93 5.07 29.94
C GLY A 96 -4.37 4.67 29.60
N GLN A 97 -5.08 5.43 28.76
CA GLN A 97 -6.40 5.08 28.26
C GLN A 97 -6.28 4.46 26.87
N LYS A 98 -6.74 3.22 26.74
CA LYS A 98 -6.78 2.48 25.48
C LYS A 98 -8.11 2.73 24.77
N THR A 99 -8.05 3.19 23.53
CA THR A 99 -9.20 3.41 22.65
C THR A 99 -8.98 2.69 21.33
N ASP A 100 -9.99 1.96 20.86
CA ASP A 100 -9.93 1.31 19.55
C ASP A 100 -10.38 2.28 18.46
N LEU A 101 -9.59 2.38 17.40
CA LEU A 101 -9.85 3.18 16.21
C LEU A 101 -9.99 2.25 15.01
N ILE A 102 -11.04 2.47 14.22
CA ILE A 102 -11.22 1.81 12.93
C ILE A 102 -10.63 2.70 11.86
N LEU A 103 -9.65 2.19 11.11
CA LEU A 103 -9.04 2.89 9.99
C LEU A 103 -9.45 2.24 8.68
N GLU A 104 -9.65 3.06 7.66
CA GLU A 104 -9.91 2.61 6.29
C GLU A 104 -8.58 2.51 5.55
N CYS A 105 -8.26 1.29 5.13
CA CYS A 105 -7.13 0.96 4.25
C CYS A 105 -7.56 0.89 2.78
N PHE A 106 -8.84 0.62 2.51
CA PHE A 106 -9.38 0.48 1.16
C PHE A 106 -10.85 0.92 1.13
N TRP A 107 -11.25 1.69 0.11
CA TRP A 107 -12.63 2.14 -0.06
C TRP A 107 -13.34 1.29 -1.11
N SER A 108 -14.00 0.22 -0.66
CA SER A 108 -14.67 -0.76 -1.54
C SER A 108 -15.83 -0.20 -2.35
N HIS A 109 -16.42 0.91 -1.93
CA HIS A 109 -17.53 1.57 -2.64
C HIS A 109 -17.08 2.57 -3.71
N ASP A 110 -15.77 2.82 -3.83
CA ASP A 110 -15.20 3.92 -4.61
C ASP A 110 -14.22 3.44 -5.70
N VAL A 111 -14.57 2.31 -6.34
CA VAL A 111 -13.71 1.56 -7.29
C VAL A 111 -13.60 2.26 -8.66
N ALA A 112 -14.22 3.42 -8.86
CA ALA A 112 -14.27 4.15 -10.13
C ALA A 112 -13.82 5.62 -10.01
N GLY A 113 -12.79 5.90 -9.19
CA GLY A 113 -12.13 7.21 -9.15
C GLY A 113 -12.47 8.11 -7.97
N GLY A 114 -12.86 7.54 -6.82
CA GLY A 114 -13.04 8.31 -5.59
C GLY A 114 -11.78 8.34 -4.71
N LYS A 115 -11.88 7.98 -3.43
CA LYS A 115 -10.78 8.14 -2.46
C LYS A 115 -9.57 7.20 -2.63
N ASN A 116 -9.69 6.15 -3.44
CA ASN A 116 -8.59 5.22 -3.70
C ASN A 116 -7.54 5.87 -4.62
N SER A 117 -6.26 5.68 -4.32
CA SER A 117 -5.16 6.16 -5.15
C SER A 117 -4.40 4.96 -5.70
N TYR A 118 -4.39 4.79 -7.02
CA TYR A 118 -3.73 3.67 -7.67
C TYR A 118 -2.30 4.07 -8.03
N GLU A 119 -1.30 3.44 -7.41
CA GLU A 119 0.11 3.75 -7.62
C GLU A 119 0.85 2.58 -8.26
N VAL A 120 1.66 2.89 -9.28
CA VAL A 120 2.47 1.89 -10.00
C VAL A 120 3.93 2.10 -9.65
N VAL A 121 4.57 1.02 -9.19
CA VAL A 121 6.01 0.95 -8.93
C VAL A 121 6.63 -0.22 -9.67
N ASN A 122 7.85 -0.05 -10.17
CA ASN A 122 8.58 -1.14 -10.79
C ASN A 122 9.82 -1.54 -9.98
N GLN A 123 10.08 -2.85 -9.94
CA GLN A 123 11.33 -3.46 -9.48
C GLN A 123 11.67 -3.20 -7.99
N ILE A 124 10.89 -3.77 -7.07
CA ILE A 124 11.11 -3.61 -5.62
C ILE A 124 12.17 -4.58 -5.08
N THR A 125 13.08 -4.08 -4.25
CA THR A 125 14.13 -4.88 -3.60
C THR A 125 13.66 -5.38 -2.24
N ARG A 126 13.42 -6.69 -2.09
CA ARG A 126 13.08 -7.34 -0.80
C ARG A 126 14.34 -7.84 -0.09
N LYS A 127 14.47 -7.61 1.22
CA LYS A 127 15.57 -8.14 2.05
C LYS A 127 15.36 -9.62 2.41
N LYS A 128 15.44 -10.51 1.42
CA LYS A 128 16.09 -11.84 1.41
C LYS A 128 15.52 -12.70 0.27
N ASN A 129 16.44 -13.05 -0.63
CA ASN A 129 16.43 -14.10 -1.64
C ASN A 129 15.44 -13.99 -2.82
N ARG A 130 16.06 -13.87 -4.01
CA ARG A 130 15.53 -13.79 -5.38
C ARG A 130 14.98 -12.43 -5.80
N ALA A 131 15.85 -11.71 -6.50
CA ALA A 131 15.46 -10.75 -7.53
C ALA A 131 14.45 -11.42 -8.46
N THR A 132 13.17 -11.12 -8.27
CA THR A 132 12.12 -11.50 -9.19
C THR A 132 11.52 -10.19 -9.65
N GLY A 133 11.75 -9.82 -10.91
CA GLY A 133 11.09 -8.69 -11.53
C GLY A 133 9.59 -8.95 -11.53
N LYS A 134 8.88 -8.35 -10.57
CA LYS A 134 7.42 -8.33 -10.51
C LYS A 134 6.99 -6.87 -10.45
N ILE A 135 6.05 -6.52 -11.32
CA ILE A 135 5.28 -5.29 -11.21
C ILE A 135 4.36 -5.51 -10.01
N THR A 136 4.54 -4.70 -8.97
CA THR A 136 3.69 -4.76 -7.77
C THR A 136 2.74 -3.58 -7.85
N VAL A 137 1.47 -3.89 -7.97
CA VAL A 137 0.38 -2.93 -7.90
C VAL A 137 0.10 -2.64 -6.44
N LEU A 138 0.19 -1.38 -6.02
CA LEU A 138 -0.30 -0.92 -4.72
C LEU A 138 -1.69 -0.32 -4.96
N MET A 139 -2.69 -0.90 -4.28
CA MET A 139 -4.05 -0.34 -4.20
C MET A 139 -4.16 0.56 -2.98
#